data_AF-J0LH20-F1
#
_entry.id   AF-J0LH20-F1
#
_cell.length_a   1.000
_cell.length_b   1.000
_cell.length_c   1.000
_cell.angle_alpha   90.00
_cell.angle_beta   90.00
_cell.angle_gamma   90.00
#
_symmetry.space_group_name_H-M   'P 1'
#
loop_
_entity.id
_entity.type
_entity.pdbx_description
1 polymer ?
#
loop_
_entity_poly.entity_id
_entity_poly.type
_entity_poly.pdbx_seq_one_letter_code
_entity_poly.pdbx_strand_id
1 'polypeptide(L)'
;MNELALEMYGWIWSTVDFIGEHMNQCNPVNMLPPEVLCMIFQFAAGGNFVDQLPFAAVCSRWRAVALENKSLWSTICVTSYDITPLVALREVAMRLGYTGTAPTDVTLHCRQPAPDMFFDPLGEHPLLALVSRKSHLQSIRVEK
;
A
#
# COMPACT_ATOMS: atom_id res chain seq x y z
N MET A 1 -7.33 -38.65 18.88
CA MET A 1 -7.82 -37.34 19.36
C MET A 1 -7.34 -36.16 18.49
N ASN A 2 -6.13 -36.16 17.92
CA ASN A 2 -5.66 -35.04 17.09
C ASN A 2 -6.28 -34.96 15.68
N GLU A 3 -6.68 -36.10 15.10
CA GLU A 3 -7.19 -36.18 13.73
C GLU A 3 -8.59 -35.55 13.59
N LEU A 4 -9.53 -35.93 14.47
CA LEU A 4 -10.86 -35.30 14.56
C LEU A 4 -10.78 -33.78 14.81
N ALA A 5 -9.80 -33.34 15.61
CA ALA A 5 -9.60 -31.91 15.84
C ALA A 5 -9.16 -31.19 14.56
N LEU A 6 -8.23 -31.76 13.79
CA LEU A 6 -7.78 -31.22 12.51
C LEU A 6 -8.89 -31.19 11.46
N GLU A 7 -9.68 -32.25 11.37
CA GLU A 7 -10.85 -32.29 10.47
C GLU A 7 -11.88 -31.23 10.83
N MET A 8 -12.17 -31.07 12.13
CA MET A 8 -13.09 -30.05 12.62
C MET A 8 -12.58 -28.64 12.33
N TYR A 9 -11.28 -28.37 12.54
CA TYR A 9 -10.68 -27.08 12.16
C TYR A 9 -10.79 -26.82 10.66
N GLY A 10 -10.51 -27.83 9.82
CA GLY A 10 -10.65 -27.70 8.36
C GLY A 10 -12.08 -27.34 7.93
N TRP A 11 -13.07 -28.01 8.51
CA TRP A 11 -14.49 -27.73 8.27
C TRP A 11 -14.90 -26.33 8.72
N ILE A 12 -14.46 -25.90 9.90
CA ILE A 12 -14.75 -24.56 10.44
C ILE A 12 -14.19 -23.50 9.48
N TRP A 13 -12.93 -23.60 9.10
CA TRP A 13 -12.31 -22.62 8.19
C TRP A 13 -12.99 -22.60 6.82
N SER A 14 -13.26 -23.76 6.23
CA SER A 14 -13.94 -23.83 4.94
C SER A 14 -15.36 -23.23 4.98
N THR A 15 -16.08 -23.43 6.10
CA THR A 15 -17.42 -22.87 6.28
C THR A 15 -17.36 -21.35 6.45
N VAL A 16 -16.40 -20.85 7.25
CA VAL A 16 -16.17 -19.41 7.44
C VAL A 16 -15.80 -18.73 6.12
N ASP A 17 -14.91 -19.34 5.34
CA ASP A 17 -14.51 -18.81 4.03
C ASP A 17 -15.71 -18.79 3.07
N PHE A 18 -16.47 -19.88 2.98
CA PHE A 18 -17.65 -19.96 2.12
C PHE A 18 -18.71 -18.90 2.46
N ILE A 19 -19.04 -18.76 3.75
CA ILE A 19 -20.02 -17.77 4.21
C ILE A 19 -19.47 -16.36 3.96
N GLY A 20 -18.19 -16.11 4.25
CA GLY A 20 -17.54 -14.83 4.03
C GLY A 20 -17.54 -14.40 2.57
N GLU A 21 -17.24 -15.32 1.65
CA GLU A 21 -17.33 -15.07 0.21
C GLU A 21 -18.75 -14.78 -0.24
N HIS A 22 -19.72 -15.57 0.22
CA HIS A 22 -21.13 -15.37 -0.12
C HIS A 22 -21.66 -14.01 0.38
N MET A 23 -21.38 -13.66 1.64
CA MET A 23 -21.73 -12.36 2.21
C MET A 23 -21.08 -11.21 1.44
N ASN A 24 -19.81 -11.38 1.02
CA ASN A 24 -19.14 -10.39 0.18
C ASN A 24 -19.83 -10.25 -1.18
N GLN A 25 -20.23 -11.34 -1.84
CA GLN A 25 -20.93 -11.26 -3.13
C GLN A 25 -22.30 -10.58 -3.04
N CYS A 26 -23.00 -10.73 -1.91
CA CYS A 26 -24.28 -10.08 -1.66
C CYS A 26 -24.16 -8.64 -1.14
N ASN A 27 -22.95 -8.15 -0.83
CA ASN A 27 -22.75 -6.79 -0.35
C ASN A 27 -22.95 -5.78 -1.51
N PRO A 28 -23.84 -4.79 -1.38
CA PRO A 28 -24.09 -3.79 -2.44
C PRO A 28 -22.83 -3.07 -2.94
N VAL A 29 -21.87 -2.81 -2.05
CA VAL A 29 -20.61 -2.15 -2.41
C VAL A 29 -19.75 -3.06 -3.29
N ASN A 30 -19.80 -4.37 -3.08
CA ASN A 30 -19.12 -5.36 -3.90
C ASN A 30 -19.84 -5.64 -5.22
N MET A 31 -21.07 -5.17 -5.41
CA MET A 31 -21.76 -5.25 -6.71
C MET A 31 -21.44 -4.08 -7.63
N LEU A 32 -20.78 -3.04 -7.11
CA LEU A 32 -20.37 -1.89 -7.91
C LEU A 32 -19.33 -2.29 -8.97
N PRO A 33 -19.36 -1.65 -10.16
CA PRO A 33 -18.29 -1.82 -11.15
C PRO A 33 -16.91 -1.49 -10.56
N PRO A 34 -15.83 -2.17 -11.01
CA PRO A 34 -14.46 -1.90 -10.55
C PRO A 34 -14.06 -0.43 -10.63
N GLU A 35 -14.55 0.29 -11.64
CA GLU A 35 -14.28 1.71 -11.86
C GLU A 35 -14.87 2.57 -10.74
N VAL A 36 -16.10 2.26 -10.31
CA VAL A 36 -16.78 2.97 -9.22
C VAL A 36 -16.12 2.68 -7.88
N LEU A 37 -15.74 1.42 -7.63
CA LEU A 37 -14.96 1.04 -6.44
C LEU A 37 -13.62 1.80 -6.41
N CYS A 38 -12.95 1.92 -7.55
CA CYS A 38 -11.72 2.69 -7.62
C CYS A 38 -11.93 4.18 -7.32
N MET A 39 -13.01 4.80 -7.84
CA MET A 39 -13.33 6.20 -7.52
C MET A 39 -13.56 6.38 -6.02
N ILE A 40 -14.25 5.42 -5.37
CA ILE A 40 -14.43 5.42 -3.92
C ILE A 40 -13.08 5.34 -3.21
N PHE A 41 -12.19 4.44 -3.63
CA PHE A 41 -10.85 4.30 -3.02
C PHE A 41 -10.01 5.57 -3.17
N GLN A 42 -10.02 6.19 -4.35
CA GLN A 42 -9.33 7.45 -4.61
C GLN A 42 -9.86 8.58 -3.72
N PHE A 43 -11.18 8.70 -3.62
CA PHE A 43 -11.82 9.71 -2.81
C PHE A 43 -11.57 9.50 -1.31
N ALA A 44 -11.71 8.26 -0.84
CA ALA A 44 -11.54 7.91 0.57
C ALA A 44 -10.09 7.99 1.05
N ALA A 45 -9.13 7.66 0.19
CA ALA A 45 -7.71 7.78 0.51
C ALA A 45 -7.24 9.23 0.62
N GLY A 46 -7.92 10.19 -0.02
CA GLY A 46 -7.47 11.59 -0.06
C GLY A 46 -6.03 11.77 -0.62
N GLY A 47 -5.52 10.80 -1.38
CA GLY A 47 -4.12 10.74 -1.82
C GLY A 47 -3.11 10.25 -0.78
N ASN A 48 -3.55 9.91 0.44
CA ASN A 48 -2.70 9.32 1.48
C ASN A 48 -2.71 7.80 1.42
N PHE A 49 -1.51 7.22 1.41
CA PHE A 49 -1.36 5.77 1.32
C PHE A 49 -1.76 5.01 2.58
N VAL A 50 -1.55 5.58 3.77
CA VAL A 50 -1.93 4.90 5.03
C VAL A 50 -3.40 4.50 4.98
N ASP A 51 -4.19 5.29 4.27
CA ASP A 51 -5.61 5.11 4.05
C ASP A 51 -5.93 4.16 2.87
N GLN A 52 -4.95 3.78 2.05
CA GLN A 52 -5.09 2.87 0.89
C GLN A 52 -4.87 1.39 1.24
N LEU A 53 -3.93 1.08 2.14
CA LEU A 53 -3.67 -0.31 2.58
C LEU A 53 -4.92 -1.05 3.10
N PRO A 54 -5.80 -0.41 3.89
CA PRO A 54 -7.00 -1.06 4.37
C PRO A 54 -7.88 -1.60 3.24
N PHE A 55 -7.93 -0.96 2.06
CA PHE A 55 -8.75 -1.44 0.94
C PHE A 55 -8.30 -2.81 0.44
N ALA A 56 -6.99 -3.04 0.37
CA ALA A 56 -6.45 -4.34 -0.01
C ALA A 56 -6.62 -5.42 1.07
N ALA A 57 -7.05 -5.05 2.29
CA ALA A 57 -7.27 -5.97 3.39
C ALA A 57 -8.75 -6.41 3.53
N VAL A 58 -9.72 -5.69 2.94
CA VAL A 58 -11.16 -5.94 3.15
C VAL A 58 -11.62 -7.31 2.64
N CYS A 59 -11.47 -7.57 1.34
CA CYS A 59 -11.83 -8.83 0.71
C CYS A 59 -11.01 -9.06 -0.57
N SER A 60 -11.10 -10.25 -1.15
CA SER A 60 -10.40 -10.60 -2.39
C SER A 60 -10.73 -9.66 -3.55
N ARG A 61 -12.00 -9.23 -3.67
CA ARG A 61 -12.44 -8.29 -4.71
C ARG A 61 -11.83 -6.90 -4.54
N TRP A 62 -11.86 -6.34 -3.33
CA TRP A 62 -11.29 -5.00 -3.08
C TRP A 62 -9.78 -5.02 -3.30
N ARG A 63 -9.12 -6.10 -2.88
CA ARG A 63 -7.71 -6.32 -3.19
C ARG A 63 -7.42 -6.33 -4.68
N ALA A 64 -8.20 -7.08 -5.47
CA ALA A 64 -8.02 -7.11 -6.92
C ALA A 64 -8.17 -5.70 -7.53
N VAL A 65 -9.25 -4.98 -7.21
CA VAL A 65 -9.50 -3.63 -7.73
C VAL A 65 -8.41 -2.65 -7.30
N ALA A 66 -8.01 -2.68 -6.02
CA ALA A 66 -6.98 -1.79 -5.51
C ALA A 66 -5.62 -2.03 -6.20
N LEU A 67 -5.20 -3.29 -6.37
CA LEU A 67 -3.90 -3.64 -6.95
C LEU A 67 -3.84 -3.45 -8.48
N GLU A 68 -4.95 -3.65 -9.18
CA GLU A 68 -5.05 -3.41 -10.62
C GLU A 68 -4.98 -1.91 -10.94
N ASN A 69 -5.57 -1.07 -10.09
CA ASN A 69 -5.63 0.35 -10.37
C ASN A 69 -4.35 1.10 -9.98
N LYS A 70 -3.47 1.27 -10.97
CA LYS A 70 -2.15 1.90 -10.81
C LYS A 70 -2.20 3.34 -10.33
N SER A 71 -3.28 4.06 -10.63
CA SER A 71 -3.45 5.46 -10.21
C SER A 71 -3.62 5.62 -8.70
N LEU A 72 -4.06 4.58 -7.99
CA LEU A 72 -4.11 4.61 -6.53
C LEU A 72 -2.70 4.71 -5.94
N TRP A 73 -1.73 4.05 -6.57
CA TRP A 73 -0.35 3.95 -6.06
C TRP A 73 0.60 4.99 -6.67
N SER A 74 0.14 5.80 -7.63
CA SER A 74 1.01 6.72 -8.39
C SER A 74 1.50 7.91 -7.59
N THR A 75 0.87 8.21 -6.45
CA THR A 75 1.30 9.29 -5.55
C THR A 75 1.89 8.69 -4.28
N ILE A 76 3.20 8.81 -4.13
CA ILE A 76 3.92 8.29 -2.97
C ILE A 76 4.40 9.48 -2.14
N CYS A 77 3.65 9.79 -1.08
CA CYS A 77 4.10 10.69 -0.02
C CYS A 77 4.60 9.86 1.16
N VAL A 78 5.82 10.14 1.62
CA VAL A 78 6.39 9.55 2.83
C VAL A 78 6.96 10.65 3.71
N THR A 79 6.42 10.75 4.91
CA THR A 79 6.83 11.69 5.96
C THR A 79 7.71 10.98 6.98
N SER A 80 8.91 11.51 7.25
CA SER A 80 9.87 10.90 8.17
C SER A 80 9.52 11.05 9.65
N TYR A 81 8.39 11.66 9.99
CA TYR A 81 8.01 11.97 11.38
C TYR A 81 7.58 10.72 12.16
N ASP A 82 7.01 9.72 11.47
CA ASP A 82 6.28 8.64 12.14
C ASP A 82 6.99 7.28 12.03
N ILE A 83 8.08 7.19 11.26
CA ILE A 83 8.61 5.90 10.83
C ILE A 83 10.13 5.91 10.65
N THR A 84 10.79 4.83 11.04
CA THR A 84 12.22 4.64 10.76
C THR A 84 12.50 4.61 9.25
N PRO A 85 13.68 5.07 8.79
CA PRO A 85 14.03 5.09 7.37
C PRO A 85 13.87 3.74 6.67
N LEU A 86 14.13 2.63 7.37
CA LEU A 86 14.01 1.28 6.82
C LEU A 86 12.57 0.87 6.53
N VAL A 87 11.62 1.28 7.37
CA VAL A 87 10.20 1.00 7.15
C VAL A 87 9.66 1.92 6.05
N ALA A 88 10.05 3.19 6.04
CA ALA A 88 9.78 4.12 4.93
C ALA A 88 10.28 3.56 3.58
N LEU A 89 11.47 2.96 3.56
CA LEU A 89 12.05 2.31 2.38
C LEU A 89 11.24 1.11 1.89
N ARG A 90 10.87 0.21 2.79
CA ARG A 90 10.03 -0.95 2.47
C ARG A 90 8.68 -0.51 1.90
N GLU A 91 8.14 0.55 2.47
CA GLU A 91 6.87 1.12 2.10
C GLU A 91 6.91 1.72 0.68
N VAL A 92 7.89 2.58 0.40
CA VAL A 92 8.14 3.09 -0.96
C VAL A 92 8.37 1.95 -1.95
N ALA A 93 9.18 0.97 -1.60
CA ALA A 93 9.46 -0.17 -2.48
C ALA A 93 8.21 -1.00 -2.80
N MET A 94 7.34 -1.22 -1.81
CA MET A 94 6.07 -1.92 -1.97
C MET A 94 5.15 -1.17 -2.94
N ARG A 95 4.95 0.14 -2.72
CA ARG A 95 4.11 0.99 -3.58
C ARG A 95 4.64 1.05 -5.01
N LEU A 96 5.95 1.21 -5.16
CA LEU A 96 6.59 1.15 -6.48
C LEU A 96 6.38 -0.21 -7.14
N GLY A 97 6.29 -1.31 -6.38
CA GLY A 97 5.88 -2.61 -6.89
C GLY A 97 4.48 -2.58 -7.49
N TYR A 98 3.53 -1.91 -6.83
CA TYR A 98 2.15 -1.82 -7.29
C TYR A 98 1.93 -0.86 -8.45
N THR A 99 2.72 0.21 -8.60
CA THR A 99 2.57 1.17 -9.73
C THR A 99 2.89 0.58 -11.09
N GLY A 100 3.69 -0.47 -11.17
CA GLY A 100 4.09 -1.09 -12.44
C GLY A 100 4.81 -0.10 -13.35
N THR A 101 4.22 0.18 -14.52
CA THR A 101 4.68 1.14 -15.54
C THR A 101 4.02 2.52 -15.47
N ALA A 102 3.08 2.72 -14.53
CA ALA A 102 2.39 3.99 -14.42
C ALA A 102 3.35 5.11 -13.98
N PRO A 103 3.20 6.32 -14.54
CA PRO A 103 3.98 7.46 -14.09
C PRO A 103 3.72 7.69 -12.60
N THR A 104 4.80 7.74 -11.82
CA THR A 104 4.71 7.86 -10.35
C THR A 104 5.38 9.17 -9.92
N ASP A 105 4.70 9.90 -9.04
CA ASP A 105 5.23 11.08 -8.34
C ASP A 105 5.63 10.66 -6.91
N VAL A 106 6.88 10.89 -6.55
CA VAL A 106 7.44 10.47 -5.26
C VAL A 106 7.91 11.71 -4.52
N THR A 107 7.21 12.04 -3.44
CA THR A 107 7.56 13.13 -2.54
C THR A 107 8.03 12.55 -1.20
N LEU A 108 9.27 12.87 -0.83
CA LEU A 108 9.89 12.45 0.42
C LEU A 108 10.08 13.69 1.29
N HIS A 109 9.33 13.76 2.39
CA HIS A 109 9.53 14.78 3.41
C HIS A 109 10.48 14.21 4.47
N CYS A 110 11.74 14.62 4.40
CA CYS A 110 12.75 14.23 5.38
C CYS A 110 12.95 15.39 6.35
N ARG A 111 12.58 15.20 7.62
CA ARG A 111 12.88 16.19 8.65
C ARG A 111 14.40 16.36 8.72
N GLN A 112 14.86 17.60 8.57
CA GLN A 112 16.24 17.95 8.84
C GLN A 112 16.56 17.56 10.31
N PRO A 113 17.62 16.75 10.56
CA PRO A 113 17.96 16.36 11.91
C PRO A 113 18.18 17.61 12.77
N ALA A 114 17.78 17.53 14.04
CA ALA A 114 18.07 18.61 14.98
C ALA A 114 19.59 18.90 14.95
N PRO A 115 20.01 20.19 14.99
CA PRO A 115 21.39 20.60 14.70
C PRO A 115 22.47 20.00 15.62
N ASP A 116 22.06 19.29 16.66
CA ASP A 116 22.85 18.63 17.69
C ASP A 116 23.09 17.12 17.44
N MET A 117 22.40 16.49 16.49
CA MET A 117 22.68 15.11 16.08
C MET A 117 23.53 15.08 14.81
N PHE A 118 24.84 14.85 14.98
CA PHE A 118 25.77 14.50 13.91
C PHE A 118 25.27 13.24 13.18
N PHE A 119 24.59 13.42 12.05
CA PHE A 119 24.41 12.38 11.05
C PHE A 119 25.32 12.69 9.85
N ASP A 120 25.97 11.63 9.36
CA ASP A 120 26.89 11.64 8.23
C ASP A 120 26.27 12.38 7.02
N PRO A 121 26.85 13.51 6.55
CA PRO A 121 26.20 14.38 5.57
C PRO A 121 26.12 13.79 4.15
N LEU A 122 26.67 12.60 3.91
CA LEU A 122 26.89 12.06 2.57
C LEU A 122 26.67 10.54 2.43
N GLY A 123 26.04 9.90 3.41
CA GLY A 123 25.55 8.54 3.21
C GLY A 123 24.37 8.58 2.24
N GLU A 124 24.56 8.15 0.99
CA GLU A 124 23.54 8.02 -0.05
C GLU A 124 22.19 7.65 0.58
N HIS A 125 21.24 8.59 0.61
CA HIS A 125 19.93 8.33 1.20
C HIS A 125 19.38 7.10 0.46
N PRO A 126 19.17 5.93 1.11
CA PRO A 126 18.89 4.70 0.37
C PRO A 126 17.62 4.81 -0.48
N LEU A 127 16.75 5.77 -0.13
CA LEU A 127 15.56 6.15 -0.87
C LEU A 127 15.92 6.72 -2.24
N LEU A 128 16.91 7.60 -2.34
CA LEU A 128 17.36 8.16 -3.61
C LEU A 128 17.94 7.07 -4.52
N ALA A 129 18.68 6.10 -3.98
CA ALA A 129 19.22 4.98 -4.75
C ALA A 129 18.12 4.02 -5.27
N LEU A 130 17.09 3.75 -4.46
CA LEU A 130 15.92 2.94 -4.85
C LEU A 130 15.08 3.63 -5.92
N VAL A 131 14.89 4.94 -5.78
CA VAL A 131 14.12 5.76 -6.71
C VAL A 131 14.90 5.92 -8.03
N SER A 132 16.22 6.13 -8.00
CA SER A 132 17.05 6.29 -9.21
C SER A 132 17.09 5.06 -10.13
N ARG A 133 16.65 3.88 -9.65
CA ARG A 133 16.61 2.64 -10.46
C ARG A 133 15.38 2.49 -11.35
N LYS A 134 14.36 3.34 -11.25
CA LYS A 134 13.13 3.22 -12.07
C LYS A 134 13.05 4.27 -13.19
N SER A 135 12.87 3.80 -14.41
CA SER A 135 12.81 4.59 -15.67
C SER A 135 11.52 5.39 -15.90
N HIS A 136 10.50 5.28 -15.03
CA HIS A 136 9.16 5.87 -15.23
C HIS A 136 8.75 6.91 -14.18
N LEU A 137 9.71 7.44 -13.42
CA LEU A 137 9.45 8.47 -12.42
C LEU A 137 9.28 9.84 -13.09
N GLN A 138 8.20 10.55 -12.75
CA GLN A 138 7.93 11.87 -13.32
C GLN A 138 8.57 12.99 -12.52
N SER A 139 8.59 12.87 -11.20
CA SER A 139 9.22 13.85 -10.33
C SER A 139 9.67 13.18 -9.04
N ILE A 140 10.80 13.65 -8.52
CA ILE A 140 11.32 13.28 -7.20
C ILE A 140 11.56 14.59 -6.48
N ARG A 141 10.81 14.83 -5.41
CA ARG A 141 11.03 15.98 -4.54
C ARG A 141 11.47 15.49 -3.17
N VAL A 142 12.64 15.98 -2.75
CA VAL A 142 13.08 15.90 -1.37
C VAL A 142 12.88 17.28 -0.78
N GLU A 143 11.85 17.43 0.04
CA GLU A 143 11.58 18.66 0.77
C GLU A 143 12.20 18.54 2.16
N LYS A 144 12.97 19.57 2.54
CA LYS A 144 13.68 19.68 3.83
C LYS A 144 12.85 20.47 4.84
#